data_AF-A0A530BSV0-F1
#
_entry.id   AF-A0A530BSV0-F1
#
_cell.length_a   1.000
_cell.length_b   1.000
_cell.length_c   1.000
_cell.angle_alpha   90.00
_cell.angle_beta   90.00
_cell.angle_gamma   90.00
#
_symmetry.space_group_name_H-M   'P 1'
#
loop_
_entity.id
_entity.type
_entity.pdbx_description
1 polymer ?
#
loop_
_entity_poly.entity_id
_entity_poly.type
_entity_poly.pdbx_seq_one_letter_code
_entity_poly.pdbx_strand_id
1 'polypeptide(L)' 'MIKSELVQIIATRNPHLFLRDVENIVGAIFDEITDALAEGNRVELR' A
#
# COMPACT_ATOMS: atom_id res chain seq x y z
N MET A 1 11.10 5.29 5.90
CA MET A 1 10.16 5.45 4.77
C MET A 1 8.76 5.55 5.33
N ILE A 2 8.06 6.65 5.07
CA ILE A 2 6.65 6.83 5.49
C ILE A 2 5.67 6.54 4.33
N LYS A 3 4.37 6.37 4.61
CA LYS A 3 3.35 6.04 3.59
C LYS A 3 3.37 7.02 2.41
N SER A 4 3.49 8.32 2.68
CA SER A 4 3.53 9.34 1.64
C SER A 4 4.78 9.22 0.74
N GLU A 5 5.94 8.87 1.29
CA GLU A 5 7.16 8.64 0.49
C GLU A 5 6.99 7.41 -0.43
N LEU A 6 6.40 6.32 0.08
CA LEU A 6 6.12 5.13 -0.71
C LEU A 6 5.17 5.43 -1.88
N VAL A 7 4.09 6.16 -1.61
CA VAL A 7 3.14 6.62 -2.64
C VAL A 7 3.84 7.45 -3.70
N GLN A 8 4.68 8.42 -3.32
CA GLN A 8 5.43 9.25 -4.26
C GLN A 8 6.40 8.43 -5.11
N ILE A 9 7.10 7.45 -4.52
CA ILE A 9 8.01 6.55 -5.24
C ILE A 9 7.23 5.73 -6.29
N ILE A 10 6.08 5.15 -5.91
CA ILE A 10 5.27 4.33 -6.82
C ILE A 10 4.69 5.19 -7.95
N ALA A 11 4.16 6.37 -7.65
CA ALA A 11 3.63 7.29 -8.66
C ALA A 11 4.72 7.76 -9.64
N THR A 12 5.92 8.07 -9.14
CA THR A 12 7.06 8.47 -9.99
C THR A 12 7.49 7.34 -10.92
N ARG A 13 7.48 6.09 -10.45
CA ARG A 13 7.81 4.91 -11.25
C ARG A 13 6.71 4.49 -12.22
N ASN A 14 5.48 4.93 -11.99
CA ASN A 14 4.31 4.59 -12.80
C ASN A 14 3.55 5.86 -13.22
N PRO A 15 4.08 6.66 -14.16
CA PRO A 15 3.52 7.98 -14.51
C PRO A 15 2.11 7.94 -15.11
N HIS A 16 1.63 6.76 -15.50
CA HIS A 16 0.30 6.54 -16.04
C HIS A 16 -0.77 6.34 -14.95
N LEU A 17 -0.36 6.18 -13.68
CA LEU A 17 -1.27 6.06 -12.55
C LEU A 17 -1.54 7.43 -11.94
N PHE A 18 -2.80 7.67 -11.57
CA PHE A 18 -3.13 8.86 -10.79
C PHE A 18 -2.65 8.70 -9.35
N LEU A 19 -2.14 9.78 -8.76
CA LEU A 19 -1.63 9.78 -7.39
C LEU A 19 -2.65 9.24 -6.38
N ARG A 20 -3.92 9.63 -6.54
CA ARG A 20 -5.04 9.15 -5.71
C ARG A 20 -5.24 7.64 -5.81
N ASP A 21 -5.07 7.07 -6.99
CA ASP A 21 -5.23 5.62 -7.18
C ASP A 21 -4.08 4.88 -6.50
N VAL A 22 -2.86 5.41 -6.58
CA VAL A 22 -1.71 4.87 -5.85
C VAL A 22 -1.96 4.93 -4.34
N GLU A 23 -2.48 6.04 -3.81
CA GLU A 23 -2.84 6.15 -2.40
C GLU A 23 -3.89 5.13 -1.97
N ASN A 24 -4.93 4.92 -2.79
CA ASN A 24 -5.99 3.96 -2.52
C ASN A 24 -5.46 2.53 -2.52
N ILE A 25 -4.62 2.16 -3.50
CA ILE A 25 -4.01 0.83 -3.60
C ILE A 25 -3.12 0.57 -2.38
N VAL A 26 -2.24 1.51 -2.04
CA VAL A 26 -1.35 1.39 -0.88
C VAL A 26 -2.15 1.32 0.42
N GLY A 27 -3.25 2.08 0.52
CA GLY A 27 -4.19 1.99 1.64
C GLY A 27 -4.77 0.59 1.78
N ALA A 28 -5.41 0.08 0.72
CA ALA A 28 -6.05 -1.23 0.72
C ALA A 28 -5.08 -2.37 1.10
N ILE A 29 -3.82 -2.32 0.64
CA ILE A 29 -2.80 -3.31 1.01
C ILE A 29 -2.52 -3.26 2.51
N PHE A 30 -2.34 -2.06 3.10
CA PHE A 30 -2.06 -1.96 4.54
C PHE A 30 -3.26 -2.31 5.40
N ASP A 31 -4.47 -1.97 4.95
CA ASP A 31 -5.70 -2.31 5.64
C ASP A 31 -5.85 -3.84 5.70
N GLU A 32 -5.69 -4.54 4.58
CA GLU A 32 -5.72 -6.02 4.53
C GLU A 32 -4.66 -6.67 5.42
N ILE A 33 -3.43 -6.14 5.44
CA ILE A 33 -2.38 -6.64 6.34
C ILE A 33 -2.79 -6.45 7.80
N THR A 34 -3.37 -5.30 8.13
CA THR A 34 -3.78 -4.98 9.50
C THR A 34 -4.93 -5.87 9.95
N ASP A 35 -5.93 -6.06 9.09
CA ASP A 35 -7.09 -6.90 9.35
C ASP A 35 -6.67 -8.37 9.52
N ALA A 36 -5.83 -8.89 8.63
CA ALA A 36 -5.30 -10.25 8.75
C ALA A 36 -4.52 -10.47 10.06
N LEU A 37 -3.68 -9.51 10.44
CA LEU A 37 -2.94 -9.59 11.70
C LEU A 37 -3.87 -9.49 12.93
N ALA A 38 -4.92 -8.66 12.87
CA ALA A 38 -5.90 -8.53 13.93
C ALA A 38 -6.71 -9.83 14.15
N GLU A 39 -6.94 -10.59 13.08
CA GLU A 39 -7.56 -11.92 13.12
C GLU A 39 -6.61 -13.03 13.61
N GLY A 40 -5.33 -12.72 13.85
CA GLY A 40 -4.31 -13.69 14.24
C GLY A 40 -3.76 -14.50 13.06
N ASN A 41 -4.08 -14.12 11.82
CA ASN A 41 -3.51 -14.73 10.63
C ASN A 41 -2.05 -14.29 10.43
N ARG A 42 -1.25 -15.14 9.79
CA ARG A 42 0.11 -14.79 9.38
C ARG A 42 0.10 -14.20 7.97
N VAL A 43 0.63 -12.99 7.83
CA VAL A 43 0.86 -12.35 6.53
C VAL A 43 2.24 -12.74 6.01
N GLU A 44 2.31 -13.24 4.77
CA GLU A 44 3.56 -13.51 4.07
C GLU A 44 3.67 -12.63 2.82
N LEU A 45 4.69 -11.77 2.77
CA LEU A 45 5.01 -10.96 1.60
C LEU A 45 6.03 -11.74 0.75
N ARG A 46 5.64 -12.14 -0.46
CA ARG A 46 6.47 -12.94 -1.40
C ARG A 46 6.87 -12.12 -2.61
#